data_AF-A0A3N4ZDV9-F1
#
_entry.id   AF-A0A3N4ZDV9-F1
#
_cell.length_a   1.000
_cell.length_b   1.000
_cell.length_c   1.000
_cell.angle_alpha   90.00
_cell.angle_beta   90.00
_cell.angle_gamma   90.00
#
_symmetry.space_group_name_H-M   'P 1'
#
loop_
_entity.id
_entity.type
_entity.pdbx_description
1 polymer ?
#
loop_
_entity_poly.entity_id
_entity_poly.type
_entity_poly.pdbx_seq_one_letter_code
_entity_poly.pdbx_strand_id
1 'polypeptide(L)'
;MSAPVPRTVPIELDGVLQSVHAHYHRDGHLVGRMVTDAVFRGISPTGEPCPGPVRMALHRPLAGTDTRLVVVDSAGVPWVMAFGTWHQTTPYRIIGFYTSG
;
A
#
# COMPACT_ATOMS: atom_id res chain seq x y z
N MET A 1 -15.34 -17.57 -2.59
CA MET A 1 -14.24 -16.59 -2.50
C MET A 1 -13.07 -17.26 -1.82
N SER A 2 -11.87 -17.08 -2.37
CA SER A 2 -10.64 -17.64 -1.84
C SER A 2 -10.08 -16.73 -0.76
N ALA A 3 -9.39 -17.31 0.22
CA ALA A 3 -8.67 -16.49 1.20
C ALA A 3 -7.61 -15.61 0.50
N PRO A 4 -7.39 -14.36 0.95
CA PRO A 4 -6.29 -13.55 0.48
C PRO A 4 -4.96 -14.27 0.72
N VAL A 5 -4.03 -14.15 -0.22
CA VAL A 5 -2.73 -14.82 -0.15
C VAL A 5 -1.74 -13.90 0.57
N PRO A 6 -1.13 -14.34 1.69
CA PRO A 6 -0.13 -13.53 2.38
C PRO A 6 1.13 -13.35 1.54
N ARG A 7 1.69 -12.15 1.63
CA ARG A 7 2.89 -11.68 0.95
C ARG A 7 3.68 -10.76 1.88
N THR A 8 4.95 -10.57 1.58
CA THR A 8 5.71 -9.43 2.08
C THR A 8 6.19 -8.60 0.90
N VAL A 9 6.29 -7.29 1.08
CA VAL A 9 6.73 -6.34 0.05
C VAL A 9 7.74 -5.38 0.67
N PRO A 10 8.94 -5.22 0.08
CA PRO A 10 9.86 -4.17 0.48
C PRO A 10 9.32 -2.83 -0.03
N ILE A 11 9.07 -1.90 0.89
CA ILE A 11 8.58 -0.55 0.58
C ILE A 11 9.59 0.45 1.15
N GLU A 12 10.04 1.37 0.31
CA GLU A 12 10.90 2.48 0.70
C GLU A 12 10.10 3.78 0.65
N LEU A 13 10.07 4.51 1.77
CA LEU A 13 9.43 5.82 1.88
C LEU A 13 10.35 6.75 2.66
N ASP A 14 10.62 7.94 2.12
CA ASP A 14 11.47 8.96 2.74
C ASP A 14 12.84 8.42 3.23
N GLY A 15 13.45 7.53 2.44
CA GLY A 15 14.75 6.91 2.75
C GLY A 15 14.69 5.79 3.80
N VAL A 16 13.50 5.41 4.27
CA VAL A 16 13.30 4.28 5.18
C VAL A 16 12.78 3.09 4.38
N LEU A 17 13.54 2.00 4.37
CA LEU A 17 13.13 0.72 3.77
C LEU A 17 12.56 -0.22 4.83
N GLN A 18 11.34 -0.73 4.62
CA GLN A 18 10.72 -1.73 5.49
C GLN A 18 10.09 -2.87 4.69
N SER A 19 10.14 -4.08 5.24
CA SER A 19 9.37 -5.22 4.73
C SER A 19 7.96 -5.17 5.33
N VAL A 20 6.96 -4.95 4.49
CA VAL A 20 5.57 -4.77 4.90
C VAL A 20 4.75 -6.02 4.56
N HIS A 21 3.97 -6.50 5.52
CA HIS A 21 2.99 -7.57 5.28
C HIS A 21 1.85 -7.08 4.40
N ALA A 22 1.43 -7.93 3.47
CA ALA A 22 0.36 -7.63 2.54
C ALA A 22 -0.43 -8.86 2.12
N HIS A 23 -1.61 -8.61 1.59
CA HIS A 23 -2.59 -9.63 1.23
C HIS A 23 -2.96 -9.46 -0.25
N TYR A 24 -2.65 -10.46 -1.07
CA TYR A 24 -3.04 -10.49 -2.47
C TYR A 24 -4.43 -11.12 -2.64
N HIS A 25 -5.34 -10.39 -3.29
CA HIS A 25 -6.71 -10.83 -3.53
C HIS A 25 -6.86 -11.42 -4.94
N ARG A 26 -7.12 -12.73 -5.01
CA ARG A 26 -7.33 -13.47 -6.27
C ARG A 26 -8.74 -13.35 -6.84
N ASP A 27 -9.72 -13.07 -5.99
CA ASP A 27 -11.12 -12.94 -6.35
C ASP A 27 -11.84 -11.89 -5.48
N GLY A 28 -13.13 -11.65 -5.75
CA GLY A 28 -13.95 -10.67 -5.03
C GLY A 28 -13.73 -9.22 -5.44
N HIS A 29 -14.19 -8.28 -4.60
CA HIS A 29 -14.18 -6.83 -4.89
C HIS A 29 -12.77 -6.22 -5.02
N LEU A 30 -11.74 -6.89 -4.52
CA LEU A 30 -10.35 -6.45 -4.59
C LEU A 30 -9.50 -7.29 -5.56
N VAL A 31 -10.14 -8.08 -6.42
CA VAL A 31 -9.46 -8.95 -7.38
C VAL A 31 -8.32 -8.23 -8.11
N GLY A 32 -7.16 -8.89 -8.16
CA GLY A 32 -5.98 -8.37 -8.84
C GLY A 32 -5.22 -7.30 -8.07
N ARG A 33 -5.65 -6.94 -6.85
CA ARG A 33 -4.98 -5.97 -5.97
C ARG A 33 -4.27 -6.66 -4.83
N MET A 34 -3.20 -6.03 -4.36
CA MET A 34 -2.58 -6.35 -3.09
C MET A 34 -2.84 -5.21 -2.11
N VAL A 35 -3.17 -5.52 -0.86
CA VAL A 35 -3.42 -4.53 0.19
C VAL A 35 -2.49 -4.82 1.35
N THR A 36 -1.73 -3.82 1.80
CA THR A 36 -0.83 -3.95 2.94
C THR A 36 -1.59 -3.99 4.27
N ASP A 37 -0.89 -4.38 5.32
CA ASP A 37 -1.28 -4.03 6.68
C ASP A 37 -1.29 -2.50 6.88
N ALA A 38 -1.98 -2.07 7.93
CA ALA A 38 -2.10 -0.66 8.26
C ALA A 38 -0.85 -0.19 9.02
N VAL A 39 0.14 0.31 8.28
CA VAL A 39 1.46 0.72 8.82
C VAL A 39 1.93 2.08 8.29
N PHE A 40 1.08 2.81 7.56
CA PHE A 40 1.45 4.07 6.92
C PHE A 40 0.80 5.27 7.60
N ARG A 41 1.47 6.41 7.57
CA ARG A 41 0.89 7.70 7.95
C ARG A 41 0.18 8.32 6.75
N GLY A 42 -1.06 8.76 6.95
CA GLY A 42 -1.84 9.50 5.97
C GLY A 42 -1.98 10.97 6.33
N ILE A 43 -2.05 11.85 5.32
CA ILE A 43 -2.44 13.27 5.45
C ILE A 43 -3.66 13.56 4.58
N SER A 44 -4.65 14.26 5.13
CA SER A 44 -5.85 14.65 4.40
C SER A 44 -5.54 15.75 3.37
N PRO A 45 -6.46 16.04 2.44
CA PRO A 45 -6.31 17.20 1.55
C PRO A 45 -6.17 18.54 2.27
N THR A 46 -6.68 18.65 3.50
CA THR A 46 -6.59 19.86 4.35
C THR A 46 -5.31 19.92 5.17
N GLY A 47 -4.44 18.91 5.09
CA GLY A 47 -3.18 18.85 5.85
C GLY A 47 -3.30 18.18 7.22
N GLU A 48 -4.46 17.63 7.57
CA GLU A 48 -4.67 16.97 8.86
C GLU A 48 -4.17 15.53 8.82
N PRO A 49 -3.44 15.07 9.86
CA PRO A 49 -3.00 13.68 9.92
C PRO A 49 -4.20 12.73 10.08
N CYS A 50 -4.11 11.55 9.48
CA CYS A 50 -5.06 10.47 9.73
C CYS A 50 -4.98 10.04 11.21
N PRO A 51 -6.11 9.81 11.90
CA PRO A 51 -6.12 9.46 13.32
C PRO A 51 -5.49 8.10 13.64
N GLY A 52 -5.24 7.27 12.63
CA GLY A 52 -4.57 5.98 12.78
C GLY A 52 -3.77 5.60 11.52
N PRO A 53 -3.03 4.48 11.57
CA PRO A 53 -2.29 4.02 10.42
C PRO A 53 -3.23 3.59 9.29
N VAL A 54 -2.81 3.82 8.05
CA VAL A 54 -3.56 3.50 6.84
C VAL A 54 -2.88 2.40 6.04
N ARG A 55 -3.64 1.77 5.14
CA ARG A 55 -3.16 0.73 4.23
C ARG A 55 -2.77 1.33 2.88
N MET A 56 -1.77 0.76 2.25
CA MET A 56 -1.43 1.00 0.85
C MET A 56 -2.08 -0.07 -0.02
N ALA A 57 -2.73 0.35 -1.10
CA ALA A 57 -3.08 -0.56 -2.18
C ALA A 57 -1.90 -0.64 -3.16
N LEU A 58 -1.65 -1.83 -3.67
CA LEU A 58 -0.73 -2.05 -4.77
C LEU A 58 -1.46 -2.65 -5.96
N HIS A 59 -1.07 -2.19 -7.15
CA HIS A 59 -1.70 -2.54 -8.41
C HIS A 59 -0.75 -3.27 -9.34
N ARG A 60 -1.30 -3.92 -10.37
CA ARG A 60 -0.49 -4.48 -11.45
C ARG A 60 0.14 -3.34 -12.26
N PRO A 61 1.44 -3.43 -12.60
CA PRO A 61 2.05 -2.50 -13.55
C PRO A 61 1.31 -2.52 -14.89
N LEU A 62 1.18 -1.34 -15.49
CA LEU A 62 0.65 -1.13 -16.84
C LEU A 62 1.77 -0.62 -17.76
N ALA A 63 1.51 -0.61 -19.07
CA ALA A 63 2.41 0.04 -20.01
C ALA A 63 2.57 1.53 -19.63
N GLY A 64 3.81 1.96 -19.41
CA GLY A 64 4.11 3.34 -18.99
C GLY A 64 4.06 3.62 -17.49
N THR A 65 3.87 2.60 -16.63
CA THR A 65 4.07 2.77 -15.18
C THR A 65 5.48 3.29 -14.89
N ASP A 66 5.58 4.33 -14.06
CA ASP A 66 6.85 4.82 -13.54
C ASP A 66 7.54 3.71 -12.73
N THR A 67 8.68 3.24 -13.21
CA THR A 67 9.41 2.11 -12.62
C THR A 67 9.91 2.39 -11.21
N ARG A 68 10.04 3.67 -10.82
CA ARG A 68 10.41 4.07 -9.44
C ARG A 68 9.32 3.75 -8.42
N LEU A 69 8.09 3.52 -8.88
CA LEU A 69 6.96 3.15 -8.02
C LEU A 69 6.76 1.63 -7.95
N VAL A 70 7.57 0.85 -8.68
CA VAL A 70 7.44 -0.59 -8.76
C VAL A 70 8.25 -1.24 -7.64
N VAL A 71 7.58 -2.10 -6.89
CA VAL A 71 8.16 -2.97 -5.86
C VAL A 71 7.90 -4.42 -6.24
N VAL A 72 8.77 -5.33 -5.78
CA VAL A 72 8.66 -6.77 -6.07
C VAL A 72 8.31 -7.49 -4.78
N ASP A 73 7.20 -8.24 -4.77
CA ASP A 73 6.78 -9.00 -3.60
C ASP A 73 7.66 -10.22 -3.33
N SER A 74 7.40 -10.88 -2.20
CA SER A 74 8.10 -12.11 -1.77
C SER A 74 7.93 -13.31 -2.71
N ALA A 75 7.04 -13.23 -3.71
CA ALA A 75 6.86 -14.24 -4.74
C ALA A 75 7.54 -13.85 -6.07
N GLY A 76 8.34 -12.78 -6.09
CA GLY A 76 9.03 -12.28 -7.28
C GLY A 76 8.11 -11.55 -8.26
N VAL A 77 6.94 -11.10 -7.79
CA VAL A 77 5.91 -10.50 -8.65
C VAL A 77 5.94 -8.97 -8.51
N PRO A 78 5.94 -8.21 -9.62
CA PRO A 78 5.98 -6.75 -9.56
C PRO A 78 4.61 -6.13 -9.26
N TRP A 79 4.64 -5.04 -8.51
CA TRP A 79 3.49 -4.29 -8.02
C TRP A 79 3.79 -2.79 -7.98
N VAL A 80 2.78 -1.97 -8.23
CA VAL A 80 2.90 -0.50 -8.20
C VAL A 80 2.34 0.03 -6.89
N MET A 81 3.13 0.82 -6.17
CA MET A 81 2.68 1.51 -4.96
C MET A 81 1.66 2.61 -5.29
N ALA A 82 0.52 2.61 -4.58
CA ALA A 82 -0.45 3.70 -4.65
C ALA A 82 -0.45 4.54 -3.36
N PHE A 83 -0.31 5.85 -3.51
CA PHE A 83 -0.21 6.75 -2.36
C PHE A 83 -1.56 7.31 -1.91
N GLY A 84 -2.63 7.12 -2.69
CA GLY A 84 -3.98 7.49 -2.30
C GLY A 84 -4.65 6.36 -1.51
N THR A 85 -5.29 6.69 -0.40
CA THR A 85 -6.03 5.73 0.42
C THR A 85 -7.26 6.38 1.05
N TRP A 86 -8.17 5.57 1.55
CA TRP A 86 -9.35 6.04 2.27
C TRP A 86 -9.29 5.52 3.70
N HIS A 87 -9.57 6.40 4.66
CA HIS A 87 -9.84 6.03 6.04
C HIS A 87 -11.25 6.48 6.38
N GLN A 88 -12.13 5.50 6.62
CA GLN A 88 -13.57 5.71 6.70
C GLN A 88 -14.08 6.39 5.40
N THR A 89 -14.59 7.62 5.49
CA THR A 89 -15.13 8.39 4.36
C THR A 89 -14.22 9.53 3.91
N THR A 90 -13.01 9.62 4.44
CA THR A 90 -12.07 10.71 4.14
C THR A 90 -10.90 10.17 3.30
N PRO A 91 -10.55 10.81 2.18
CA PRO A 91 -9.37 10.45 1.41
C PRO A 91 -8.10 10.97 2.11
N TYR A 92 -7.02 10.19 2.04
CA TYR A 92 -5.71 10.54 2.56
C TYR A 92 -4.63 10.21 1.54
N ARG A 93 -3.51 10.95 1.63
CA ARG A 93 -2.26 10.64 0.94
C ARG A 93 -1.27 10.03 1.91
N ILE A 94 -0.65 8.91 1.54
CA ILE A 94 0.44 8.28 2.28
C ILE A 94 1.69 9.15 2.18
N ILE A 95 2.31 9.43 3.33
CA ILE A 95 3.46 10.33 3.47
C ILE A 95 4.57 9.72 4.36
N GLY A 96 4.66 8.40 4.41
CA GLY A 96 5.68 7.68 5.18
C GLY A 96 5.12 6.60 6.09
N PHE A 97 6.02 5.95 6.83
CA PHE A 97 5.67 4.93 7.81
C PHE A 97 5.08 5.54 9.08
N TYR A 98 4.12 4.83 9.68
CA TYR A 98 3.56 5.17 10.97
C TYR A 98 4.49 4.66 12.06
N THR A 99 5.21 5.56 12.73
CA THR A 99 5.92 5.25 13.97
C THR A 99 4.97 5.49 15.13
N SER A 100 4.76 4.50 16.00
CA SER A 100 4.18 4.77 17.31
C SER A 100 5.10 5.76 18.03
N GLY A 101 4.59 6.97 18.29
CA GLY A 101 5.25 7.90 19.20
C GLY A 101 5.24 7.39 20.63
#